data_AF-A0A523GNQ6-F1
#
_entry.id   AF-A0A523GNQ6-F1
#
_cell.length_a   1.000
_cell.length_b   1.000
_cell.length_c   1.000
_cell.angle_alpha   90.00
_cell.angle_beta   90.00
_cell.angle_gamma   90.00
#
_symmetry.space_group_name_H-M   'P 1'
#
loop_
_entity.id
_entity.type
_entity.pdbx_description
1 polymer ?
#
loop_
_entity_poly.entity_id
_entity_poly.type
_entity_poly.pdbx_seq_one_letter_code
_entity_poly.pdbx_strand_id
1 'polypeptide(L)'
;MNPKPVEISFPPDDNQRLANLCGVLDENLMQIESTLDVSITRRGEHFNIRGKVAQTRLAAWLIQNFYRQANHNLSIEQIQLGLIEVMNP
;
A
#
# COMPACT_ATOMS: atom_id res chain seq x y z
N MET A 1 14.04 -1.40 -20.54
CA MET A 1 13.32 -0.18 -20.12
C MET A 1 12.74 -0.44 -18.74
N ASN A 2 13.04 0.41 -17.75
CA ASN A 2 12.36 0.29 -16.46
C ASN A 2 10.91 0.72 -16.65
N PRO A 3 9.91 -0.09 -16.23
CA PRO A 3 8.52 0.31 -16.31
C PRO A 3 8.30 1.60 -15.50
N LYS A 4 7.40 2.46 -16.00
CA LYS A 4 7.05 3.70 -15.30
C LYS A 4 6.50 3.37 -13.92
N PRO A 5 6.85 4.14 -12.87
CA PRO A 5 6.26 3.97 -11.55
C PRO A 5 4.74 4.19 -11.61
N VAL A 6 4.03 3.50 -10.73
CA VAL A 6 2.63 3.80 -10.45
C VAL A 6 2.58 4.83 -9.34
N GLU A 7 1.86 5.92 -9.57
CA GLU A 7 1.72 7.02 -8.63
C GLU A 7 0.25 7.12 -8.19
N ILE A 8 0.03 7.15 -6.89
CA ILE A 8 -1.29 7.36 -6.29
C ILE A 8 -1.18 8.43 -5.20
N SER A 9 -2.29 9.11 -4.94
CA SER A 9 -2.39 10.10 -3.86
C SER A 9 -3.76 10.03 -3.20
N PHE A 10 -3.83 10.50 -1.97
CA PHE A 10 -5.05 10.55 -1.16
C PHE A 10 -5.36 12.00 -0.73
N PRO A 11 -6.56 12.28 -0.23
CA PRO A 11 -6.88 13.58 0.34
C PRO A 11 -5.86 14.02 1.41
N PRO A 12 -5.30 15.24 1.32
CA PRO A 12 -4.22 15.71 2.20
C PRO A 12 -4.70 16.00 3.64
N ASP A 13 -6.01 16.11 3.85
CA ASP A 13 -6.64 16.36 5.14
C ASP A 13 -6.88 15.07 5.97
N ASP A 14 -6.56 13.89 5.43
CA ASP A 14 -6.85 12.60 6.07
C ASP A 14 -5.60 11.92 6.68
N ASN A 15 -4.78 12.72 7.36
CA ASN A 15 -3.50 12.27 7.93
C ASN A 15 -3.65 11.11 8.93
N GLN A 16 -4.73 11.08 9.70
CA GLN A 16 -4.97 10.00 10.67
C GLN A 16 -5.20 8.67 9.95
N ARG A 17 -6.01 8.67 8.88
CA ARG A 17 -6.26 7.47 8.09
C ARG A 17 -5.02 7.01 7.34
N LEU A 18 -4.20 7.95 6.86
CA LEU A 18 -2.89 7.63 6.27
C LEU A 18 -1.93 7.02 7.29
N ALA A 19 -1.94 7.48 8.54
CA ALA A 19 -1.16 6.87 9.62
C ALA A 19 -1.67 5.45 9.93
N ASN A 20 -2.98 5.27 10.05
CA ASN A 20 -3.62 3.98 10.27
C ASN A 20 -3.31 2.97 9.15
N LEU A 21 -3.26 3.44 7.90
CA LEU A 21 -2.89 2.65 6.72
C LEU A 21 -1.44 2.18 6.79
N CYS A 22 -0.52 3.08 7.10
CA CYS A 22 0.91 2.76 7.00
C CYS A 22 1.44 1.99 8.22
N GLY A 23 0.75 2.09 9.36
CA GLY A 23 1.16 1.42 10.58
C GLY A 23 2.40 2.07 11.22
N VAL A 24 2.92 1.45 12.27
CA VAL A 24 4.08 1.96 13.00
C VAL A 24 5.31 1.83 12.10
N LEU A 25 6.04 2.93 11.90
CA LEU A 25 7.24 2.96 11.05
C LEU A 25 7.02 2.38 9.64
N ASP A 26 5.85 2.63 9.05
CA ASP A 26 5.45 2.14 7.73
C ASP A 26 5.44 0.60 7.61
N GLU A 27 5.27 -0.14 8.71
CA GLU A 27 5.26 -1.61 8.74
C GLU A 27 4.29 -2.24 7.75
N ASN A 28 3.11 -1.63 7.55
CA ASN A 28 2.12 -2.14 6.62
C ASN A 28 2.58 -2.00 5.17
N LEU A 29 3.32 -0.92 4.85
CA LEU A 29 3.92 -0.75 3.52
C LEU A 29 5.03 -1.77 3.29
N MET A 30 5.87 -2.01 4.31
CA MET A 30 6.93 -3.03 4.23
C MET A 30 6.38 -4.44 3.98
N GLN A 31 5.22 -4.80 4.55
CA GLN A 31 4.55 -6.07 4.24
C GLN A 31 4.13 -6.13 2.76
N ILE A 32 3.51 -5.07 2.24
CA ILE A 32 3.07 -5.03 0.83
C ILE A 32 4.28 -5.10 -0.12
N GLU A 33 5.35 -4.35 0.18
CA GLU A 33 6.61 -4.38 -0.58
C GLU A 33 7.19 -5.79 -0.66
N SER A 34 7.37 -6.43 0.50
CA SER A 34 7.98 -7.75 0.59
C SER A 34 7.15 -8.83 -0.10
N THR A 35 5.82 -8.78 0.02
CA THR A 35 4.95 -9.81 -0.51
C THR A 35 4.77 -9.70 -2.03
N LEU A 36 4.72 -8.49 -2.58
CA LEU A 36 4.50 -8.27 -4.01
C LEU A 36 5.78 -8.04 -4.82
N ASP A 37 6.95 -8.05 -4.20
CA ASP A 37 8.24 -7.76 -4.86
C ASP A 37 8.20 -6.36 -5.54
N VAL A 38 7.78 -5.36 -4.77
CA VAL A 38 7.71 -3.94 -5.17
C VAL A 38 8.41 -3.03 -4.17
N SER A 39 8.76 -1.82 -4.59
CA SER A 39 9.20 -0.76 -3.70
C SER A 39 8.18 0.38 -3.67
N ILE A 40 7.85 0.87 -2.48
CA ILE A 40 6.87 1.90 -2.19
C ILE A 40 7.59 3.03 -1.44
N THR A 41 7.57 4.23 -2.01
CA THR A 41 8.01 5.44 -1.29
C THR A 41 6.82 6.32 -1.00
N ARG A 42 6.65 6.74 0.26
CA ARG A 42 5.61 7.66 0.71
C ARG A 42 6.18 9.05 0.99
N ARG A 43 5.48 10.11 0.55
CA ARG A 43 5.72 11.51 0.92
C ARG A 43 4.38 12.19 1.17
N GLY A 44 4.02 12.36 2.44
CA GLY A 44 2.70 12.86 2.83
C GLY A 44 1.59 11.90 2.39
N GLU A 45 0.72 12.40 1.53
CA GLU A 45 -0.39 11.71 0.87
C GLU A 45 0.00 11.02 -0.44
N HIS A 46 1.21 11.27 -0.95
CA HIS A 46 1.68 10.73 -2.23
C HIS A 46 2.46 9.43 -2.05
N PHE A 47 2.17 8.46 -2.91
CA PHE A 47 2.84 7.16 -2.97
C PHE A 47 3.37 6.91 -4.38
N ASN A 48 4.63 6.48 -4.46
CA ASN A 48 5.28 6.06 -5.71
C ASN A 48 5.65 4.58 -5.58
N ILE A 49 5.19 3.76 -6.52
CA ILE A 49 5.31 2.30 -6.49
C ILE A 49 6.12 1.84 -7.71
N ARG A 50 7.17 1.07 -7.48
CA ARG A 50 8.11 0.59 -8.50
C ARG A 50 8.25 -0.92 -8.44
N GLY A 51 8.42 -1.55 -9.60
CA GLY A 51 8.49 -3.01 -9.73
C GLY A 51 7.90 -3.48 -11.06
N LYS A 52 7.55 -4.76 -11.12
CA LYS A 52 6.87 -5.35 -12.30
C LYS A 52 5.47 -4.75 -12.45
N VAL A 53 5.06 -4.44 -13.68
CA VAL A 53 3.78 -3.75 -13.99
C VAL A 53 2.55 -4.39 -13.33
N ALA A 54 2.48 -5.73 -13.31
CA ALA A 54 1.37 -6.44 -12.68
C ALA A 54 1.36 -6.23 -11.15
N GLN A 55 2.53 -6.31 -10.52
CA GLN A 55 2.67 -6.19 -9.07
C GLN A 55 2.48 -4.75 -8.59
N THR A 56 2.98 -3.76 -9.32
CA THR A 56 2.76 -2.35 -8.96
C THR A 56 1.29 -1.95 -9.05
N ARG A 57 0.53 -2.52 -10.01
CA ARG A 57 -0.92 -2.33 -10.10
C ARG A 57 -1.66 -2.99 -8.95
N LEU A 58 -1.26 -4.20 -8.56
CA LEU A 58 -1.86 -4.92 -7.43
C LEU A 58 -1.57 -4.21 -6.11
N ALA A 59 -0.34 -3.75 -5.90
CA ALA A 59 0.04 -2.94 -4.75
C ALA A 59 -0.76 -1.64 -4.68
N ALA A 60 -0.90 -0.91 -5.80
CA ALA A 60 -1.70 0.31 -5.84
C ALA A 60 -3.16 0.05 -5.45
N TRP A 61 -3.74 -1.03 -5.97
CA TRP A 61 -5.10 -1.43 -5.63
C TRP A 61 -5.24 -1.79 -4.14
N LEU A 62 -4.31 -2.55 -3.58
CA LEU A 62 -4.31 -2.91 -2.16
C LEU A 62 -4.18 -1.68 -1.27
N ILE A 63 -3.27 -0.76 -1.57
CA ILE A 63 -3.09 0.47 -0.80
C ILE A 63 -4.38 1.30 -0.81
N GLN A 64 -5.05 1.41 -1.96
CA GLN A 64 -6.36 2.07 -2.06
C GLN A 64 -7.44 1.33 -1.25
N ASN A 65 -7.43 0.00 -1.28
CA ASN A 65 -8.40 -0.81 -0.56
C ASN A 65 -8.21 -0.72 0.97
N PHE A 66 -6.98 -0.78 1.44
CA PHE A 66 -6.62 -0.60 2.83
C PHE A 66 -6.90 0.82 3.30
N TYR A 67 -6.58 1.84 2.49
CA TYR A 67 -6.96 3.21 2.81
C TYR A 67 -8.46 3.31 3.07
N ARG A 68 -9.31 2.69 2.24
CA ARG A 68 -10.77 2.67 2.48
C ARG A 68 -11.17 2.09 3.84
N GLN A 69 -10.42 1.11 4.35
CA GLN A 69 -10.68 0.44 5.63
C GLN A 69 -9.99 1.11 6.83
N ALA A 70 -9.02 1.99 6.60
CA ALA A 70 -8.17 2.59 7.62
C ALA A 70 -8.86 3.67 8.49
N ASN A 71 -10.19 3.65 8.63
CA ASN A 71 -10.90 4.49 9.61
C ASN A 71 -10.46 4.18 11.05
N HIS A 72 -9.99 2.96 11.28
CA HIS A 72 -9.24 2.52 12.44
C HIS A 72 -7.85 2.01 12.01
N ASN A 73 -6.93 1.84 12.95
CA ASN A 73 -5.64 1.19 12.67
C ASN A 73 -5.86 -0.15 11.96
N LEU A 74 -5.07 -0.39 10.92
CA LEU A 74 -5.00 -1.71 10.29
C LEU A 74 -3.92 -2.52 10.98
N SER A 75 -4.30 -3.67 11.52
CA SER A 75 -3.34 -4.60 12.10
C SER A 75 -2.57 -5.33 11.01
N ILE A 76 -1.39 -5.84 11.36
CA ILE A 76 -0.56 -6.63 10.45
C ILE A 76 -1.33 -7.84 9.91
N GLU A 77 -2.17 -8.48 10.73
CA GLU A 77 -2.98 -9.64 10.33
C GLU A 77 -3.99 -9.26 9.24
N GLN A 78 -4.59 -8.07 9.31
CA GLN A 78 -5.51 -7.59 8.27
C GLN A 78 -4.77 -7.34 6.96
N ILE A 79 -3.56 -6.79 7.03
CA ILE A 79 -2.70 -6.57 5.86
C ILE A 79 -2.32 -7.91 5.22
N GLN A 80 -1.85 -8.87 6.03
CA GLN A 80 -1.47 -10.20 5.56
C GLN A 80 -2.63 -10.97 4.95
N LEU A 81 -3.82 -10.90 5.56
CA LEU A 81 -5.02 -11.52 5.00
C LEU A 81 -5.36 -10.94 3.62
N GLY A 82 -5.43 -9.61 3.50
CA GLY A 82 -5.71 -8.96 2.21
C GLY A 82 -4.66 -9.27 1.14
N LEU A 83 -3.39 -9.45 1.52
CA LEU A 83 -2.33 -9.88 0.62
C LEU A 83 -2.54 -11.32 0.12
N ILE A 84 -2.90 -12.25 1.01
CA ILE A 84 -3.16 -13.65 0.65
C ILE A 84 -4.36 -13.73 -0.32
N GLU A 85 -5.43 -13.00 -0.05
CA GLU A 85 -6.64 -12.97 -0.88
C GLU A 85 -6.35 -12.53 -2.33
N VAL A 86 -5.45 -11.56 -2.54
CA VAL A 86 -5.10 -11.12 -3.90
C VAL A 86 -4.07 -12.01 -4.59
N MET A 87 -3.25 -12.73 -3.83
CA MET A 87 -2.24 -13.64 -4.38
C MET A 87 -2.83 -15.00 -4.77
N ASN A 88 -3.90 -15.41 -4.11
CA ASN A 88 -4.63 -16.66 -4.37
C ASN A 88 -6.11 -16.37 -4.69
N PRO A 89 -6.40 -15.84 -5.90
CA PRO A 89 -7.77 -15.52 -6.31
C PRO A 89 -8.65 -16.75 -6.56
#